data_AF-A0A2V9HPN2-F1
#
_entry.id   AF-A0A2V9HPN2-F1
#
_cell.length_a   1.000
_cell.length_b   1.000
_cell.length_c   1.000
_cell.angle_alpha   90.00
_cell.angle_beta   90.00
_cell.angle_gamma   90.00
#
_symmetry.space_group_name_H-M   'P 1'
#
loop_
_entity.id
_entity.type
_entity.pdbx_description
1 polymer ?
#
loop_
_entity_poly.entity_id
_entity_poly.type
_entity_poly.pdbx_seq_one_letter_code
_entity_poly.pdbx_strand_id
1 'polypeptide(L)'
;MQSQLPIYPEQASNFAPQVDALMLFISGICVFFAAAVTVAIVVFFFKYRRKTADAVGITIEEDARLEALWMIVPLILSMAMFG
;
A
#
# COMPACT_ATOMS: atom_id res chain seq x y z
N MET A 1 -21.81 21.73 -13.71
CA MET A 1 -22.31 21.38 -12.37
C MET A 1 -21.11 20.96 -11.53
N GLN A 2 -20.69 21.80 -10.59
CA GLN A 2 -19.53 21.54 -9.72
C GLN A 2 -19.86 20.37 -8.78
N SER A 3 -18.96 19.37 -8.69
CA SER A 3 -19.16 18.21 -7.81
C SER A 3 -18.99 18.61 -6.34
N GLN A 4 -19.87 18.10 -5.48
CA GLN A 4 -20.03 18.46 -4.07
C GLN A 4 -18.96 17.87 -3.13
N LEU A 5 -17.84 17.38 -3.70
CA LEU A 5 -16.64 16.96 -2.98
C LEU A 5 -15.47 17.75 -3.57
N PRO A 6 -14.91 18.77 -2.89
CA PRO A 6 -13.87 19.65 -3.44
C PRO A 6 -12.49 18.98 -3.39
N ILE A 7 -12.41 17.72 -3.80
CA ILE A 7 -11.14 16.97 -3.86
C ILE A 7 -10.39 17.33 -5.15
N TYR A 8 -11.11 17.65 -6.22
CA TYR A 8 -10.54 18.12 -7.49
C TYR A 8 -11.28 19.36 -8.02
N PRO A 9 -10.55 20.32 -8.61
CA PRO A 9 -11.16 21.49 -9.26
C PRO A 9 -11.85 21.11 -10.58
N GLU A 10 -12.52 22.09 -11.18
CA GLU A 10 -13.08 21.93 -12.53
C GLU A 10 -11.95 21.71 -13.56
N GLN A 11 -12.17 20.79 -14.51
CA GLN A 11 -11.18 20.43 -15.51
C GLN A 11 -10.96 21.58 -16.49
N ALA A 12 -9.81 22.24 -16.39
CA ALA A 12 -9.46 23.40 -17.21
C ALA A 12 -8.58 23.08 -18.44
N SER A 13 -8.19 21.81 -18.63
CA SER A 13 -7.27 21.37 -19.69
C SER A 13 -7.59 19.95 -20.15
N ASN A 14 -7.28 19.64 -21.42
CA ASN A 14 -7.39 18.29 -21.97
C ASN A 14 -6.51 17.26 -21.25
N PHE A 15 -5.49 17.70 -20.51
CA PHE A 15 -4.64 16.83 -19.68
C PHE A 15 -5.20 16.57 -18.28
N ALA A 16 -6.12 17.41 -17.79
CA ALA A 16 -6.65 17.33 -16.43
C ALA A 16 -7.29 15.96 -16.11
N PRO A 17 -8.12 15.35 -16.98
CA PRO A 17 -8.71 14.03 -16.70
C PRO A 17 -7.67 12.92 -16.46
N GLN A 18 -6.56 12.95 -17.20
CA GLN A 18 -5.50 11.94 -17.09
C GLN A 18 -4.70 12.08 -15.80
N VAL A 19 -4.40 13.33 -15.40
CA VAL A 19 -3.70 13.60 -14.15
C VAL A 19 -4.58 13.26 -12.95
N ASP A 20 -5.87 13.62 -12.98
CA ASP A 20 -6.81 13.32 -11.92
C ASP A 20 -6.97 11.80 -11.73
N ALA A 21 -7.11 11.05 -12.84
CA ALA A 21 -7.19 9.59 -12.80
C ALA A 21 -5.91 8.94 -12.24
N LEU A 22 -4.73 9.41 -12.65
CA LEU A 22 -3.45 8.94 -12.12
C LEU A 22 -3.34 9.21 -10.62
N MET A 23 -3.69 10.43 -10.17
CA MET A 23 -3.63 10.79 -8.74
C MET A 23 -4.61 9.99 -7.89
N LEU A 24 -5.82 9.71 -8.40
CA LEU A 24 -6.76 8.82 -7.74
C LEU A 24 -6.22 7.40 -7.63
N PHE A 25 -5.61 6.88 -8.69
CA PHE A 25 -4.99 5.55 -8.69
C PHE A 25 -3.86 5.43 -7.66
N ILE A 26 -2.93 6.39 -7.67
CA ILE A 26 -1.80 6.42 -6.73
C ILE A 26 -2.30 6.54 -5.29
N SER A 27 -3.24 7.46 -5.04
CA SER A 27 -3.81 7.65 -3.71
C SER A 27 -4.53 6.40 -3.20
N GLY A 28 -5.28 5.71 -4.07
CA GLY A 28 -5.93 4.44 -3.77
C GLY A 28 -4.94 3.35 -3.36
N ILE A 29 -3.82 3.23 -4.09
CA ILE A 29 -2.72 2.31 -3.75
C ILE A 29 -2.11 2.66 -2.39
N CYS A 30 -1.82 3.95 -2.15
CA CYS A 30 -1.26 4.40 -0.87
C CYS A 30 -2.18 4.05 0.31
N VAL A 31 -3.48 4.34 0.18
CA VAL A 31 -4.47 4.02 1.21
C VAL A 31 -4.58 2.51 1.42
N PHE A 32 -4.56 1.72 0.34
CA PHE A 32 -4.59 0.27 0.41
C PHE A 32 -3.40 -0.30 1.19
N PHE A 33 -2.17 0.10 0.86
CA PHE A 33 -0.98 -0.36 1.58
C PHE A 33 -0.93 0.16 3.01
N ALA A 34 -1.32 1.41 3.26
CA ALA A 34 -1.40 1.96 4.61
C ALA A 34 -2.36 1.14 5.49
N ALA A 35 -3.54 0.80 4.97
CA ALA A 35 -4.50 -0.05 5.65
C ALA A 35 -3.94 -1.47 5.86
N ALA A 36 -3.39 -2.10 4.82
CA ALA A 36 -2.84 -3.45 4.89
C ALA A 36 -1.70 -3.57 5.91
N VAL A 37 -0.75 -2.62 5.91
CA VAL A 37 0.36 -2.57 6.87
C VAL A 37 -0.16 -2.32 8.29
N THR A 38 -1.12 -1.42 8.46
CA THR A 38 -1.73 -1.16 9.78
C THR A 38 -2.41 -2.41 10.32
N VAL A 39 -3.18 -3.12 9.49
CA VAL A 39 -3.82 -4.39 9.87
C VAL A 39 -2.77 -5.44 10.23
N ALA A 40 -1.71 -5.59 9.43
CA ALA A 40 -0.63 -6.53 9.71
C ALA A 40 0.04 -6.24 11.06
N ILE A 41 0.36 -4.96 11.34
CA ILE A 41 0.92 -4.53 12.62
C ILE A 41 0.00 -4.87 13.77
N VAL A 42 -1.30 -4.53 13.68
CA VAL A 42 -2.28 -4.81 14.74
C VAL A 42 -2.43 -6.32 14.98
N VAL A 43 -2.53 -7.10 13.90
CA VAL A 43 -2.59 -8.56 13.99
C VAL A 43 -1.34 -9.13 14.66
N PHE A 44 -0.16 -8.68 14.25
CA PHE A 44 1.11 -9.14 14.79
C PHE A 44 1.31 -8.71 16.24
N PHE A 45 0.84 -7.51 16.60
CA PHE A 45 0.84 -7.02 17.98
C PHE A 45 0.09 -7.96 18.91
N PHE A 46 -1.09 -8.42 18.52
CA PHE A 46 -1.86 -9.38 19.33
C PHE A 46 -1.32 -10.81 19.23
N LYS A 47 -0.92 -11.25 18.03
CA LYS A 47 -0.49 -12.63 17.76
C LYS A 47 0.85 -12.97 18.40
N TYR A 48 1.82 -12.05 18.32
CA TYR A 48 3.20 -12.26 18.80
C TYR A 48 3.49 -11.62 20.16
N ARG A 49 2.44 -11.27 20.92
CA ARG A 49 2.61 -10.79 22.30
C ARG A 49 3.30 -11.86 23.15
N ARG A 50 4.35 -11.47 23.89
CA ARG A 50 5.11 -12.37 24.79
C ARG A 50 4.18 -12.97 25.85
N LYS A 51 4.03 -14.30 25.86
CA LYS A 51 3.16 -15.04 26.80
C LYS A 51 3.92 -15.70 27.97
N THR A 52 5.21 -15.99 27.79
CA THR A 52 6.05 -16.67 28.79
C THR A 52 7.43 -16.00 28.84
N ALA A 53 8.09 -15.99 30.01
CA ALA A 53 9.40 -15.37 30.20
C ALA A 53 10.49 -16.01 29.31
N ASP A 54 10.41 -17.32 29.08
CA ASP A 54 11.37 -18.12 28.31
C ASP A 54 11.04 -18.22 26.82
N ALA A 55 10.18 -17.33 26.31
CA ALA A 55 9.86 -17.30 24.88
C ALA A 55 11.06 -16.78 24.07
N VAL A 56 11.94 -17.70 23.65
CA VAL A 56 13.05 -17.43 22.72
C VAL A 56 12.51 -17.51 21.29
N GLY A 57 12.81 -16.47 20.49
CA GLY A 57 12.43 -16.44 19.07
C GLY A 57 13.14 -17.54 18.29
N ILE A 58 12.39 -18.29 17.49
CA ILE A 58 12.98 -19.22 16.52
C ILE A 58 13.73 -18.43 15.45
N THR A 59 14.94 -18.87 15.11
CA THR A 59 15.68 -18.33 13.97
C THR A 59 14.95 -18.76 12.70
N ILE A 60 14.43 -17.77 11.97
CA ILE A 60 13.82 -17.99 10.67
C ILE A 60 14.90 -17.67 9.63
N GLU A 61 15.27 -18.65 8.82
CA GLU A 61 16.11 -18.43 7.63
C GLU A 61 15.32 -17.69 6.55
N GLU A 62 16.04 -16.87 5.78
CA GLU A 62 15.50 -15.99 4.75
C GLU A 62 14.62 -16.77 3.76
N ASP A 63 13.38 -16.31 3.53
CA ASP A 63 12.47 -16.93 2.55
C ASP A 63 12.53 -16.17 1.23
N ALA A 64 13.31 -16.71 0.28
CA ALA A 64 13.48 -16.16 -1.07
C ALA A 64 12.15 -15.84 -1.80
N ARG A 65 11.06 -16.54 -1.46
CA ARG A 65 9.74 -16.29 -2.07
C ARG A 65 9.11 -15.01 -1.55
N LEU A 66 9.23 -14.79 -0.23
CA LEU A 66 8.75 -13.56 0.39
C LEU A 66 9.56 -12.37 -0.13
N GLU A 67 10.87 -12.56 -0.32
CA GLU A 67 11.73 -11.53 -0.87
C GLU A 67 11.34 -11.14 -2.29
N ALA A 68 11.15 -12.15 -3.15
CA ALA A 68 10.70 -11.93 -4.51
C ALA A 68 9.33 -11.21 -4.54
N LEU A 69 8.40 -11.58 -3.66
CA LEU A 69 7.08 -10.97 -3.60
C LEU A 69 7.14 -9.48 -3.29
N TRP A 70 7.91 -9.07 -2.26
CA TRP A 70 7.99 -7.65 -1.90
C TRP A 70 8.78 -6.80 -2.90
N MET A 71 9.56 -7.41 -3.79
CA MET A 71 10.26 -6.70 -4.88
C MET A 71 9.41 -6.60 -6.15
N ILE A 72 8.76 -7.70 -6.53
CA ILE A 72 7.99 -7.79 -7.77
C ILE A 72 6.72 -6.94 -7.70
N VAL A 73 6.04 -6.92 -6.55
CA VAL A 73 4.78 -6.15 -6.41
C VAL A 73 5.00 -4.65 -6.63
N PRO A 74 5.97 -3.97 -5.96
CA PRO A 74 6.26 -2.57 -6.24
C PRO A 74 6.71 -2.32 -7.68
N LEU A 75 7.47 -3.25 -8.29
CA LEU A 75 7.90 -3.13 -9.68
C LEU A 75 6.70 -3.10 -10.63
N ILE A 76 5.77 -4.05 -10.51
CA ILE A 76 4.56 -4.12 -11.34
C ILE A 76 3.69 -2.87 -11.15
N LEU A 77 3.54 -2.40 -9.90
CA LEU A 77 2.78 -1.18 -9.62
C LEU A 77 3.42 0.05 -10.28
N SER A 78 4.75 0.17 -10.22
CA SER A 78 5.47 1.24 -10.91
C SER A 78 5.27 1.19 -12.43
N MET A 79 5.32 -0.01 -13.01
CA MET A 79 5.07 -0.19 -14.45
C MET A 79 3.61 0.15 -14.81
N ALA A 80 2.64 -0.18 -13.97
CA ALA A 80 1.25 0.18 -14.19
C ALA A 80 1.00 1.70 -14.05
N MET A 81 1.78 2.40 -13.22
CA MET A 81 1.65 3.85 -12.99
C MET A 81 2.30 4.69 -14.09
N PHE A 82 3.44 4.25 -14.62
CA PHE A 82 4.31 5.09 -15.46
C PHE A 82 4.76 4.43 -16.76
N GLY A 83 4.42 3.16 -16.98
CA GLY A 83 4.76 2.40 -18.19
C GLY A 83 3.81 2.62 -19.36
#